data_AF-A0A1G4K253-F1
#
_entry.id   AF-A0A1G4K253-F1
#
_cell.length_a   1.000
_cell.length_b   1.000
_cell.length_c   1.000
_cell.angle_alpha   90.00
_cell.angle_beta   90.00
_cell.angle_gamma   90.00
#
_symmetry.space_group_name_H-M   'P 1'
#
loop_
_entity.id
_entity.type
_entity.pdbx_description
1 polymer ?
#
loop_
_entity_poly.entity_id
_entity_poly.type
_entity_poly.pdbx_seq_one_letter_code
_entity_poly.pdbx_strand_id
1 'polypeptide(L)'
;MDIDLIFWSFVIPVLRFPVFLAVITSTFTRLNLEKMYLPLIGYSAIVSFAVWLNEFTKTRGNWVSLDRIDNATCVVTGGSNGLGLALVETFLARFDKIKVIVVDVNTPKQIDPRLTFYECDLNDRLSVERVLASINENHERIDVLINNAGVRSKYQNYLDLQRQDVDRVFQINVFAPMRFAQALSSKISGKSQFYCVTIASALGVCPPARASSYGASKAASIAFHEAWTQELSPNGKIRTLLVTPGQLRTQMFGGFEPPRQFFAPLVDPHTLAQRIVECCRLGVRGEISAPLYANFMGLMRILPYTLNYYARKISGIDSSLPAHEAN
;
A
#
# COMPACT_ATOMS: atom_id res chain seq x y z
N MET A 1 21.04 6.22 6.87
CA MET A 1 20.97 4.76 6.68
C MET A 1 19.96 4.24 7.69
N ASP A 2 18.81 3.77 7.22
CA ASP A 2 17.72 3.25 8.04
C ASP A 2 17.71 1.71 8.04
N ILE A 3 16.83 1.11 8.85
CA ILE A 3 16.73 -0.35 8.97
C ILE A 3 16.33 -1.02 7.66
N ASP A 4 15.51 -0.36 6.84
CA ASP A 4 15.08 -0.87 5.55
C ASP A 4 16.27 -1.04 4.60
N LEU A 5 17.12 -0.02 4.46
CA LEU A 5 18.30 -0.10 3.61
C LEU A 5 19.26 -1.21 4.07
N ILE A 6 19.50 -1.33 5.39
CA ILE A 6 20.37 -2.40 5.93
C ILE A 6 19.77 -3.77 5.65
N PHE A 7 18.47 -3.92 5.87
CA PHE A 7 17.80 -5.20 5.71
C PHE A 7 17.81 -5.67 4.26
N TRP A 8 17.47 -4.79 3.32
CA TRP A 8 17.41 -5.12 1.90
C TRP A 8 18.80 -5.25 1.26
N SER A 9 19.77 -4.43 1.64
CA SER A 9 21.12 -4.45 1.04
C SER A 9 22.07 -5.47 1.66
N PHE A 10 21.87 -5.86 2.93
CA PHE A 10 22.78 -6.76 3.64
C PHE A 10 22.10 -8.01 4.17
N VAL A 11 21.02 -7.87 4.95
CA VAL A 11 20.41 -9.02 5.64
C VAL A 11 19.83 -10.03 4.65
N ILE A 12 19.01 -9.59 3.70
CA ILE A 12 18.39 -10.47 2.70
C ILE A 12 19.43 -11.18 1.81
N PRO A 13 20.43 -10.48 1.22
CA PRO A 13 21.48 -11.16 0.45
C PRO A 13 22.25 -12.20 1.25
N VAL A 14 22.61 -11.90 2.51
CA VAL A 14 23.33 -12.83 3.39
C VAL A 14 22.46 -14.03 3.76
N LEU A 15 21.18 -13.81 4.07
CA LEU A 15 20.23 -14.90 4.32
C LEU A 15 19.95 -15.72 3.07
N ARG A 16 19.99 -15.14 1.88
CA ARG A 16 19.77 -15.88 0.63
C ARG A 16 20.99 -16.69 0.20
N PHE A 17 22.19 -16.19 0.49
CA PHE A 17 23.47 -16.78 0.11
C PHE A 17 24.44 -16.82 1.30
N PRO A 18 24.22 -17.71 2.30
CA PRO A 18 25.00 -17.74 3.54
C PRO A 18 26.43 -18.25 3.37
N VAL A 19 26.91 -18.48 2.15
CA VAL A 19 28.27 -18.95 1.86
C VAL A 19 29.31 -18.01 2.48
N PHE A 20 29.10 -16.70 2.39
CA PHE A 20 29.98 -15.71 3.03
C PHE A 20 30.00 -15.84 4.56
N LEU A 21 28.85 -16.09 5.20
CA LEU A 21 28.74 -16.29 6.64
C LEU A 21 29.44 -17.60 7.06
N ALA A 22 29.29 -18.66 6.27
CA ALA A 22 29.95 -19.93 6.50
C ALA A 22 31.48 -19.82 6.41
N VAL A 23 32.01 -19.09 5.42
CA VAL A 23 33.44 -18.83 5.30
C VAL A 23 33.97 -18.10 6.53
N ILE A 24 33.32 -17.01 6.96
CA ILE A 24 33.73 -16.24 8.15
C ILE A 24 33.65 -17.10 9.42
N THR A 25 32.54 -17.80 9.64
CA THR A 25 32.37 -18.63 10.87
C THR A 25 33.38 -19.78 10.94
N SER A 26 33.78 -20.36 9.82
CA SER A 26 34.80 -21.41 9.78
C SER A 26 36.20 -20.91 10.18
N THR A 27 36.49 -19.62 10.02
CA THR A 27 37.74 -19.01 10.51
C THR A 27 37.80 -18.99 12.04
N PHE A 28 36.65 -18.96 12.72
CA PHE A 28 36.53 -18.86 14.18
C PHE A 28 36.04 -20.16 14.85
N THR A 29 35.70 -21.19 14.07
CA THR A 29 35.14 -22.45 14.57
C THR A 29 35.86 -23.64 13.93
N ARG A 30 35.76 -24.83 14.54
CA ARG A 30 36.27 -26.09 13.93
C ARG A 30 35.34 -26.67 12.85
N LEU A 31 34.47 -25.86 12.25
CA LEU A 31 33.53 -26.31 11.24
C LEU A 31 34.27 -26.64 9.94
N ASN A 32 34.07 -27.85 9.43
CA ASN A 32 34.65 -28.26 8.16
C ASN A 32 33.79 -27.70 7.01
N LEU A 33 34.27 -26.61 6.40
CA LEU A 33 33.64 -25.94 5.25
C LEU A 33 33.34 -26.88 4.09
N GLU A 34 34.22 -27.83 3.80
CA GLU A 34 34.04 -28.77 2.68
C GLU A 34 32.77 -29.61 2.83
N LYS A 35 32.43 -29.97 4.08
CA LYS A 35 31.20 -30.69 4.40
C LYS A 35 29.96 -29.79 4.42
N MET A 36 30.13 -28.47 4.49
CA MET A 36 29.04 -27.50 4.58
C MET A 36 28.61 -26.91 3.22
N TYR A 37 29.45 -26.97 2.18
CA TYR A 37 29.10 -26.39 0.88
C TYR A 37 27.79 -26.96 0.31
N LEU A 38 27.62 -28.28 0.31
CA LEU A 38 26.44 -28.91 -0.27
C LEU A 38 25.15 -28.53 0.50
N PRO A 39 25.09 -28.58 1.85
CA PRO A 39 23.97 -28.03 2.62
C PRO A 39 23.67 -26.55 2.35
N LEU A 40 24.69 -25.69 2.25
CA LEU A 40 24.51 -24.24 2.03
C LEU A 40 24.00 -23.92 0.62
N ILE A 41 24.49 -24.64 -0.38
CA ILE A 41 23.99 -24.58 -1.76
C ILE A 41 22.54 -25.05 -1.79
N GLY A 42 22.23 -26.19 -1.15
CA GLY A 42 20.87 -26.72 -1.04
C GLY A 42 19.92 -25.71 -0.40
N TYR A 43 20.31 -25.09 0.72
CA TYR A 43 19.55 -24.04 1.38
C TYR A 43 19.31 -22.82 0.45
N SER A 44 20.36 -22.31 -0.20
CA SER A 44 20.26 -21.16 -1.11
C SER A 44 19.36 -21.45 -2.32
N ALA A 45 19.40 -22.68 -2.82
CA ALA A 45 18.52 -23.15 -3.89
C ALA A 45 17.06 -23.21 -3.44
N ILE A 46 16.78 -23.73 -2.24
CA ILE A 46 15.43 -23.77 -1.66
C ILE A 46 14.88 -22.35 -1.46
N VAL A 47 15.67 -21.45 -0.85
CA VAL A 47 15.25 -20.05 -0.64
C VAL A 47 15.01 -19.36 -1.98
N SER A 48 15.91 -19.52 -2.95
CA SER A 48 15.74 -18.91 -4.28
C SER A 48 14.53 -19.47 -5.03
N PHE A 49 14.27 -20.77 -4.92
CA PHE A 49 13.07 -21.39 -5.47
C PHE A 49 11.80 -20.87 -4.80
N ALA A 50 11.79 -20.71 -3.47
CA ALA A 50 10.66 -20.16 -2.75
C ALA A 50 10.36 -18.70 -3.16
N VAL A 51 11.40 -17.86 -3.28
CA VAL A 51 11.27 -16.48 -3.78
C VAL A 51 10.73 -16.47 -5.21
N TRP A 52 11.30 -17.30 -6.10
CA TRP A 52 10.82 -17.42 -7.47
C TRP A 52 9.36 -17.88 -7.53
N LEU A 53 8.98 -18.89 -6.74
CA LEU A 53 7.62 -19.43 -6.67
C LEU A 53 6.63 -18.37 -6.17
N ASN A 54 7.02 -17.57 -5.18
CA ASN A 54 6.24 -16.44 -4.71
C ASN A 54 6.02 -15.39 -5.81
N GLU A 55 7.07 -14.98 -6.52
CA GLU A 55 6.93 -13.99 -7.60
C GLU A 55 6.15 -14.56 -8.80
N PHE A 56 6.36 -15.83 -9.13
CA PHE A 56 5.57 -16.55 -10.14
C PHE A 56 4.08 -16.58 -9.77
N THR A 57 3.74 -16.93 -8.53
CA THR A 57 2.33 -16.98 -8.08
C THR A 57 1.66 -15.61 -8.04
N LYS A 58 2.42 -14.55 -7.74
CA LYS A 58 1.92 -13.16 -7.79
C LYS A 58 1.65 -12.65 -9.20
N THR A 59 2.38 -13.14 -10.20
CA THR A 59 2.32 -12.60 -11.58
C THR A 59 1.63 -13.53 -12.59
N ARG A 60 1.49 -14.82 -12.27
CA ARG A 60 0.88 -15.84 -13.16
C ARG A 60 -0.48 -15.44 -13.72
N GLY A 61 -0.78 -15.94 -14.92
CA GLY A 61 -2.04 -15.70 -15.65
C GLY A 61 -1.85 -14.75 -16.82
N ASN A 62 -2.96 -14.35 -17.45
CA ASN A 62 -2.95 -13.68 -18.76
C ASN A 62 -2.93 -12.14 -18.65
N TRP A 63 -2.21 -11.58 -17.67
CA TRP A 63 -2.11 -10.13 -17.54
C TRP A 63 -1.24 -9.54 -18.64
N VAL A 64 -1.75 -8.49 -19.28
CA VAL A 64 -1.02 -7.74 -20.28
C VAL A 64 -0.30 -6.59 -19.60
N SER A 65 1.00 -6.45 -19.81
CA SER A 65 1.74 -5.32 -19.24
C SER A 65 1.11 -3.99 -19.68
N LEU A 66 1.02 -3.00 -18.79
CA LEU A 66 0.53 -1.67 -19.15
C LEU A 66 1.33 -1.03 -20.31
N ASP A 67 2.61 -1.38 -20.47
CA ASP A 67 3.43 -0.92 -21.61
C ASP A 67 2.87 -1.34 -22.99
N ARG A 68 2.06 -2.41 -23.02
CA ARG A 68 1.49 -2.98 -24.26
C ARG A 68 0.04 -2.56 -24.50
N ILE A 69 -0.51 -1.74 -23.62
CA ILE A 69 -1.89 -1.28 -23.72
C ILE A 69 -1.87 0.17 -24.21
N ASP A 70 -2.22 0.36 -25.48
CA ASP A 70 -2.43 1.70 -26.00
C ASP A 70 -3.59 2.39 -25.25
N ASN A 71 -3.35 3.63 -24.83
CA ASN A 71 -4.32 4.47 -24.12
C ASN A 71 -4.87 3.83 -22.83
N ALA A 72 -4.03 3.09 -22.10
CA ALA A 72 -4.37 2.59 -20.77
C ALA A 72 -4.86 3.75 -19.89
N THR A 73 -5.92 3.53 -19.11
CA THR A 73 -6.53 4.58 -18.29
C THR A 73 -6.45 4.23 -16.81
N CYS A 74 -5.90 5.15 -16.02
CA CYS A 74 -5.73 5.02 -14.57
C CYS A 74 -6.58 6.07 -13.84
N VAL A 75 -7.38 5.65 -12.86
CA VAL A 75 -8.12 6.54 -11.96
C VAL A 75 -7.38 6.59 -10.62
N VAL A 76 -7.02 7.80 -10.17
CA VAL A 76 -6.38 8.04 -8.86
C VAL A 76 -7.30 8.91 -8.02
N THR A 77 -7.84 8.35 -6.95
CA THR A 77 -8.58 9.12 -5.93
C THR A 77 -7.60 9.83 -5.00
N GLY A 78 -7.86 11.08 -4.63
CA GLY A 78 -6.95 11.88 -3.80
C GLY A 78 -5.63 12.20 -4.52
N GLY A 79 -5.68 12.36 -5.84
CA GLY A 79 -4.50 12.51 -6.71
C GLY A 79 -3.86 13.89 -6.70
N SER A 80 -4.37 14.86 -5.94
CA SER A 80 -3.88 16.24 -5.99
C SER A 80 -2.77 16.53 -4.98
N ASN A 81 -2.55 15.66 -3.99
CA ASN A 81 -1.55 15.86 -2.93
C ASN A 81 -0.88 14.54 -2.49
N GLY A 82 0.24 14.65 -1.77
CA GLY A 82 0.89 13.54 -1.07
C GLY A 82 1.23 12.35 -1.98
N LEU A 83 0.91 11.13 -1.53
CA LEU A 83 1.15 9.91 -2.31
C LEU A 83 0.34 9.87 -3.61
N GLY A 84 -0.88 10.42 -3.62
CA GLY A 84 -1.71 10.47 -4.82
C GLY A 84 -1.08 11.30 -5.93
N LEU A 85 -0.53 12.47 -5.59
CA LEU A 85 0.22 13.30 -6.55
C LEU A 85 1.46 12.57 -7.06
N ALA A 86 2.24 11.95 -6.16
CA ALA A 86 3.42 11.17 -6.56
C ALA A 86 3.07 10.02 -7.51
N LEU A 87 1.92 9.36 -7.31
CA LEU A 87 1.40 8.32 -8.21
C LEU A 87 1.05 8.90 -9.59
N VAL A 88 0.35 10.03 -9.63
CA VAL A 88 -0.01 10.73 -10.87
C VAL A 88 1.23 11.10 -11.67
N GLU A 89 2.21 11.74 -11.03
CA GLU A 89 3.49 12.11 -11.64
C GLU A 89 4.25 10.88 -12.16
N THR A 90 4.29 9.80 -11.37
CA THR A 90 4.99 8.57 -11.75
C THR A 90 4.32 7.88 -12.95
N PHE A 91 2.99 7.83 -13.00
CA PHE A 91 2.27 7.28 -14.16
C PHE A 91 2.56 8.08 -15.42
N LEU A 92 2.45 9.41 -15.35
CA LEU A 92 2.69 10.32 -16.48
C LEU A 92 4.14 10.28 -16.97
N ALA A 93 5.10 10.10 -16.06
CA ALA A 93 6.51 9.98 -16.39
C ALA A 93 6.89 8.59 -16.96
N ARG A 94 6.22 7.52 -16.51
CA ARG A 94 6.59 6.14 -16.90
C ARG A 94 5.98 5.69 -18.23
N PHE A 95 4.82 6.23 -18.60
CA PHE A 95 4.05 5.77 -19.75
C PHE A 95 3.63 6.93 -20.65
N ASP A 96 4.15 6.98 -21.87
CA ASP A 96 3.84 8.09 -22.80
C ASP A 96 2.36 8.17 -23.18
N LYS A 97 1.70 7.02 -23.32
CA LYS A 97 0.32 6.90 -23.80
C LYS A 97 -0.72 6.68 -22.71
N ILE A 98 -0.37 6.74 -21.43
CA ILE A 98 -1.36 6.53 -20.36
C ILE A 98 -2.26 7.76 -20.21
N LYS A 99 -3.55 7.56 -19.95
CA LYS A 99 -4.48 8.59 -19.47
C LYS A 99 -4.59 8.50 -17.96
N VAL A 100 -4.48 9.62 -17.26
CA VAL A 100 -4.61 9.67 -15.79
C VAL A 100 -5.81 10.52 -15.42
N ILE A 101 -6.73 9.94 -14.65
CA ILE A 101 -7.92 10.59 -14.15
C ILE A 101 -7.69 10.87 -12.66
N VAL A 102 -7.69 12.13 -12.26
CA VAL A 102 -7.62 12.54 -10.86
C VAL A 102 -9.03 12.81 -10.35
N VAL A 103 -9.40 12.15 -9.26
CA VAL A 103 -10.64 12.40 -8.53
C VAL A 103 -10.28 12.95 -7.15
N ASP A 104 -10.51 14.23 -6.92
CA ASP A 104 -10.15 14.91 -5.67
C ASP A 104 -11.07 16.12 -5.46
N VAL A 105 -11.18 16.60 -4.23
CA VAL A 105 -11.85 17.88 -3.93
C VAL A 105 -10.97 19.07 -4.33
N ASN A 106 -9.64 18.87 -4.32
CA ASN A 106 -8.68 19.91 -4.69
C ASN A 106 -8.24 19.73 -6.14
N THR A 107 -8.12 20.83 -6.88
CA THR A 107 -7.53 20.79 -8.23
C THR A 107 -6.05 20.37 -8.16
N PRO A 108 -5.62 19.39 -8.98
CA PRO A 108 -4.21 19.00 -9.03
C PRO A 108 -3.36 20.14 -9.59
N LYS A 109 -2.17 20.32 -9.02
CA LYS A 109 -1.19 21.31 -9.54
C LYS A 109 -0.50 20.84 -10.82
N GLN A 110 -0.47 19.54 -11.05
CA GLN A 110 0.11 18.94 -12.24
C GLN A 110 -0.77 19.25 -13.46
N ILE A 111 -0.17 19.81 -14.50
CA ILE A 111 -0.82 20.09 -15.78
C ILE A 111 -0.17 19.19 -16.82
N ASP A 112 -0.95 18.29 -17.42
CA ASP A 112 -0.52 17.39 -18.49
C ASP A 112 -1.73 17.13 -19.40
N PRO A 113 -1.57 17.12 -20.74
CA PRO A 113 -2.69 16.87 -21.67
C PRO A 113 -3.32 15.48 -21.51
N ARG A 114 -2.63 14.53 -20.87
CA ARG A 114 -3.13 13.18 -20.57
C ARG A 114 -3.85 13.10 -19.23
N LEU A 115 -3.84 14.18 -18.46
CA LEU A 115 -4.49 14.27 -17.16
C LEU A 115 -5.91 14.86 -17.32
N THR A 116 -6.90 14.15 -16.80
CA THR A 116 -8.28 14.63 -16.67
C THR A 116 -8.62 14.76 -15.19
N PHE A 117 -9.23 15.87 -14.78
CA PHE A 117 -9.63 16.11 -13.40
C PHE A 117 -11.15 16.07 -13.25
N TYR A 118 -11.62 15.36 -12.22
CA TYR A 118 -13.00 15.43 -11.75
C TYR A 118 -13.00 15.89 -10.28
N GLU A 119 -13.63 17.05 -10.04
CA GLU A 119 -13.87 17.52 -8.69
C GLU A 119 -14.89 16.61 -8.00
N CYS A 120 -14.54 16.06 -6.85
CA CYS A 120 -15.40 15.14 -6.12
C CYS A 120 -15.18 15.21 -4.61
N ASP A 121 -16.22 15.53 -3.85
CA ASP A 121 -16.23 15.26 -2.41
C ASP A 121 -16.64 13.80 -2.17
N LEU A 122 -15.69 12.97 -1.76
CA LEU A 122 -15.94 11.56 -1.46
C LEU A 122 -16.83 11.35 -0.22
N ASN A 123 -17.08 12.39 0.57
CA ASN A 123 -18.05 12.36 1.66
C ASN A 123 -19.50 12.48 1.16
N ASP A 124 -19.71 13.05 -0.04
CA ASP A 124 -21.03 13.16 -0.67
C ASP A 124 -21.24 11.99 -1.65
N ARG A 125 -22.19 11.11 -1.30
CA ARG A 125 -22.58 9.97 -2.14
C ARG A 125 -23.03 10.42 -3.54
N LEU A 126 -23.78 11.52 -3.66
CA LEU A 126 -24.28 12.00 -4.95
C LEU A 126 -23.15 12.58 -5.80
N SER A 127 -22.16 13.22 -5.19
CA SER A 127 -20.91 13.61 -5.88
C SER A 127 -20.19 12.40 -6.46
N VAL A 128 -20.01 11.34 -5.65
CA VAL A 128 -19.37 10.09 -6.10
C VAL A 128 -20.13 9.45 -7.27
N GLU A 129 -21.46 9.33 -7.17
CA GLU A 129 -22.29 8.76 -8.23
C GLU A 129 -22.22 9.56 -9.54
N ARG A 130 -22.25 10.89 -9.47
CA ARG A 130 -22.10 11.78 -10.64
C ARG A 130 -20.74 11.65 -11.32
N VAL A 131 -19.65 11.59 -10.54
CA VAL A 131 -18.31 11.43 -11.08
C VAL A 131 -18.11 10.04 -11.68
N LEU A 132 -18.61 8.99 -11.04
CA LEU A 132 -18.60 7.64 -11.62
C LEU A 132 -19.37 7.58 -12.94
N ALA A 133 -20.56 8.21 -13.02
CA ALA A 133 -21.31 8.33 -14.27
C ALA A 133 -20.52 9.07 -15.35
N SER A 134 -19.88 10.20 -14.99
CA SER A 134 -19.07 11.00 -15.92
C SER A 134 -17.83 10.23 -16.42
N ILE A 135 -17.13 9.52 -15.53
CA ILE A 135 -16.00 8.65 -15.91
C ILE A 135 -16.49 7.59 -16.90
N ASN A 136 -17.64 6.99 -16.59
CA ASN A 136 -18.23 5.93 -17.37
C ASN A 136 -18.71 6.35 -18.77
N GLU A 137 -19.09 7.61 -18.94
CA GLU A 137 -19.55 8.18 -20.22
C GLU A 137 -18.37 8.66 -21.07
N ASN A 138 -17.36 9.28 -20.45
CA ASN A 138 -16.28 9.95 -21.17
C ASN A 138 -15.03 9.07 -21.40
N HIS A 139 -14.92 7.93 -20.72
CA HIS A 139 -13.76 7.04 -20.82
C HIS A 139 -14.19 5.61 -21.14
N GLU A 140 -13.78 5.14 -22.32
CA GLU A 140 -14.18 3.82 -22.84
C GLU A 140 -13.69 2.64 -22.00
N ARG A 141 -12.54 2.82 -21.33
CA ARG A 141 -11.88 1.77 -20.53
C ARG A 141 -11.27 2.36 -19.28
N ILE A 142 -11.20 1.55 -18.23
CA ILE A 142 -10.42 1.83 -17.02
C ILE A 142 -9.61 0.57 -16.73
N ASP A 143 -8.29 0.71 -16.71
CA ASP A 143 -7.35 -0.40 -16.52
C ASP A 143 -6.82 -0.46 -15.09
N VAL A 144 -6.72 0.70 -14.43
CA VAL A 144 -6.19 0.82 -13.08
C VAL A 144 -7.08 1.74 -12.25
N LEU A 145 -7.41 1.31 -11.04
CA LEU A 145 -8.00 2.14 -10.00
C LEU A 145 -7.06 2.18 -8.80
N ILE A 146 -6.67 3.38 -8.39
CA ILE A 146 -5.93 3.63 -7.16
C ILE A 146 -6.89 4.29 -6.15
N ASN A 147 -7.39 3.46 -5.22
CA ASN A 147 -8.12 3.92 -4.05
C ASN A 147 -7.12 4.47 -3.01
N ASN A 148 -6.68 5.72 -3.22
CA ASN A 148 -5.69 6.41 -2.41
C ASN A 148 -6.29 7.47 -1.46
N ALA A 149 -7.41 8.09 -1.84
CA ALA A 149 -8.01 9.13 -1.01
C ALA A 149 -8.25 8.65 0.42
N GLY A 150 -7.99 9.53 1.38
CA GLY A 150 -8.23 9.24 2.77
C GLY A 150 -8.20 10.49 3.63
N VAL A 151 -8.88 10.41 4.77
CA VAL A 151 -8.86 11.43 5.83
C VAL A 151 -8.69 10.76 7.19
N ARG A 152 -8.26 11.53 8.17
CA ARG A 152 -8.29 11.16 9.59
C ARG A 152 -9.17 12.15 10.35
N SER A 153 -9.69 11.72 11.50
CA SER A 153 -10.20 12.65 12.50
C SER A 153 -9.03 13.31 13.27
N LYS A 154 -9.36 14.21 14.19
CA LYS A 154 -8.40 14.73 15.17
C LYS A 154 -7.85 13.61 16.05
N TYR A 155 -6.64 13.78 16.57
CA TYR A 155 -6.04 12.87 17.54
C TYR A 155 -6.67 13.07 18.92
N GLN A 156 -7.69 12.28 19.23
CA GLN A 156 -8.46 12.37 20.46
C GLN A 156 -8.89 10.98 20.93
N ASN A 157 -9.22 10.83 22.22
CA ASN A 157 -9.81 9.58 22.68
C ASN A 157 -11.16 9.37 21.99
N TYR A 158 -11.55 8.10 21.83
CA TYR A 158 -12.79 7.76 21.14
C TYR A 158 -14.02 8.46 21.73
N LEU A 159 -14.08 8.59 23.06
CA LEU A 159 -15.20 9.22 23.77
C LEU A 159 -15.33 10.72 23.51
N ASP A 160 -14.26 11.36 23.04
CA ASP A 160 -14.21 12.80 22.77
C ASP A 160 -14.47 13.12 21.27
N LEU A 161 -14.49 12.09 20.41
CA LEU A 161 -14.68 12.26 18.98
C LEU A 161 -16.11 12.64 18.65
N GLN A 162 -16.26 13.61 17.74
CA GLN A 162 -17.56 13.96 17.19
C GLN A 162 -18.04 12.87 16.22
N ARG A 163 -19.31 12.49 16.32
CA ARG A 163 -19.88 11.42 15.49
C ARG A 163 -19.73 11.70 13.99
N GLN A 164 -19.95 12.95 13.59
CA GLN A 164 -19.80 13.41 12.20
C GLN A 164 -18.39 13.18 11.63
N ASP A 165 -17.34 13.30 12.46
CA ASP A 165 -15.96 13.09 12.02
C ASP A 165 -15.69 11.60 11.78
N VAL A 166 -16.25 10.74 12.64
CA VAL A 166 -16.18 9.28 12.47
C VAL A 166 -16.91 8.86 11.20
N ASP A 167 -18.13 9.36 10.98
CA ASP A 167 -18.91 9.05 9.79
C ASP A 167 -18.18 9.51 8.52
N ARG A 168 -17.62 10.73 8.51
CA ARG A 168 -16.79 11.25 7.40
C ARG A 168 -15.59 10.37 7.10
N VAL A 169 -14.87 9.91 8.13
CA VAL A 169 -13.73 9.00 7.97
C VAL A 169 -14.15 7.70 7.29
N PHE A 170 -15.29 7.11 7.67
CA PHE A 170 -15.78 5.88 7.03
C PHE A 170 -16.32 6.11 5.61
N GLN A 171 -17.01 7.22 5.35
CA GLN A 171 -17.46 7.55 3.99
C GLN A 171 -16.30 7.66 3.02
N ILE A 172 -15.25 8.41 3.39
CA ILE A 172 -14.12 8.65 2.51
C ILE A 172 -13.17 7.44 2.44
N ASN A 173 -12.82 6.81 3.57
CA ASN A 173 -11.78 5.78 3.59
C ASN A 173 -12.30 4.37 3.24
N VAL A 174 -13.61 4.13 3.34
CA VAL A 174 -14.21 2.80 3.18
C VAL A 174 -15.25 2.79 2.07
N PHE A 175 -16.36 3.51 2.26
CA PHE A 175 -17.51 3.37 1.38
C PHE A 175 -17.25 3.93 -0.02
N ALA A 176 -16.59 5.08 -0.16
CA ALA A 176 -16.21 5.62 -1.45
C ALA A 176 -15.30 4.66 -2.24
N PRO A 177 -14.15 4.18 -1.71
CA PRO A 177 -13.32 3.16 -2.36
C PRO A 177 -14.08 1.91 -2.82
N MET A 178 -15.01 1.41 -2.01
CA MET A 178 -15.85 0.26 -2.36
C MET A 178 -16.77 0.57 -3.54
N ARG A 179 -17.40 1.76 -3.58
CA ARG A 179 -18.24 2.20 -4.70
C ARG A 179 -17.45 2.32 -5.99
N PHE A 180 -16.25 2.91 -5.94
CA PHE A 180 -15.35 2.99 -7.09
C PHE A 180 -14.93 1.60 -7.58
N ALA A 181 -14.52 0.71 -6.66
CA ALA A 181 -14.15 -0.66 -6.99
C ALA A 181 -15.30 -1.42 -7.66
N GLN A 182 -16.51 -1.34 -7.10
CA GLN A 182 -17.69 -2.00 -7.65
C GLN A 182 -18.04 -1.46 -9.05
N ALA A 183 -18.18 -0.14 -9.19
CA ALA A 183 -18.65 0.50 -10.42
C ALA A 183 -17.67 0.36 -11.59
N LEU A 184 -16.37 0.41 -11.32
CA LEU A 184 -15.35 0.35 -12.38
C LEU A 184 -15.00 -1.10 -12.74
N SER A 185 -15.03 -2.03 -11.79
CA SER A 185 -14.76 -3.45 -12.09
C SER A 185 -15.92 -4.14 -12.81
N SER A 186 -17.17 -3.72 -12.62
CA SER A 186 -18.34 -4.33 -13.26
C SER A 186 -18.39 -4.17 -14.78
N LYS A 187 -17.55 -3.29 -15.34
CA LYS A 187 -17.47 -3.03 -16.79
C LYS A 187 -16.44 -3.89 -17.53
N ILE A 188 -15.74 -4.77 -16.83
CA ILE A 188 -14.71 -5.65 -17.41
C ILE A 188 -15.35 -6.63 -18.41
N SER A 189 -14.99 -6.49 -19.68
CA SER A 189 -15.45 -7.34 -20.77
C SER A 189 -14.39 -7.51 -21.88
N GLY A 190 -14.56 -8.49 -22.77
CA GLY A 190 -13.69 -8.64 -23.95
C GLY A 190 -12.21 -8.79 -23.61
N LYS A 191 -11.34 -7.91 -24.13
CA LYS A 191 -9.89 -7.90 -23.89
C LYS A 191 -9.45 -6.96 -22.75
N SER A 192 -10.39 -6.33 -22.03
CA SER A 192 -10.06 -5.43 -20.91
C SER A 192 -9.56 -6.19 -19.69
N GLN A 193 -8.80 -5.51 -18.85
CA GLN A 193 -8.32 -5.97 -17.55
C GLN A 193 -8.40 -4.82 -16.55
N PHE A 194 -8.44 -5.13 -15.26
CA PHE A 194 -8.61 -4.15 -14.19
C PHE A 194 -7.68 -4.45 -13.04
N TYR A 195 -6.94 -3.43 -12.60
CA TYR A 195 -6.05 -3.50 -11.47
C TYR A 195 -6.54 -2.55 -10.38
N CYS A 196 -6.99 -3.07 -9.25
CA CYS A 196 -7.42 -2.24 -8.13
C CYS A 196 -6.36 -2.21 -7.02
N VAL A 197 -5.77 -1.05 -6.80
CA VAL A 197 -4.87 -0.78 -5.68
C VAL A 197 -5.66 -0.14 -4.55
N THR A 198 -5.57 -0.71 -3.36
CA THR A 198 -6.17 -0.15 -2.14
C THR A 198 -5.06 0.36 -1.22
N ILE A 199 -5.00 1.68 -1.02
CA ILE A 199 -4.08 2.30 -0.06
C ILE A 199 -4.74 2.30 1.33
N ALA A 200 -4.38 1.29 2.12
CA ALA A 200 -4.79 1.16 3.51
C ALA A 200 -3.79 1.90 4.42
N SER A 201 -3.38 1.25 5.52
CA SER A 201 -2.32 1.74 6.40
C SER A 201 -1.90 0.61 7.34
N ALA A 202 -0.64 0.64 7.78
CA ALA A 202 -0.17 -0.21 8.87
C ALA A 202 -0.98 0.00 10.17
N LEU A 203 -1.57 1.19 10.36
CA LEU A 203 -2.49 1.48 11.47
C LEU A 203 -3.82 0.73 11.38
N GLY A 204 -4.20 0.22 10.21
CA GLY A 204 -5.32 -0.70 10.06
C GLY A 204 -5.03 -2.08 10.68
N VAL A 205 -3.74 -2.44 10.83
CA VAL A 205 -3.32 -3.69 11.45
C VAL A 205 -3.19 -3.52 12.96
N CYS A 206 -2.44 -2.51 13.40
CA CYS A 206 -2.20 -2.21 14.81
C CYS A 206 -2.35 -0.69 15.06
N PRO A 207 -3.56 -0.22 15.39
CA PRO A 207 -3.81 1.20 15.62
C PRO A 207 -3.23 1.69 16.95
N PRO A 208 -2.65 2.89 17.03
CA PRO A 208 -2.30 3.55 18.29
C PRO A 208 -3.54 4.08 19.02
N ALA A 209 -3.39 4.34 20.32
CA ALA A 209 -4.33 5.19 21.05
C ALA A 209 -4.56 6.53 20.31
N ARG A 210 -5.78 7.07 20.43
CA ARG A 210 -6.22 8.32 19.78
C ARG A 210 -6.37 8.30 18.25
N ALA A 211 -6.21 7.14 17.61
CA ALA A 211 -6.47 6.95 16.18
C ALA A 211 -7.53 5.86 15.91
N SER A 212 -8.47 5.65 16.84
CA SER A 212 -9.44 4.55 16.80
C SER A 212 -10.31 4.55 15.54
N SER A 213 -10.89 5.70 15.18
CA SER A 213 -11.75 5.85 13.99
C SER A 213 -10.97 5.61 12.69
N TYR A 214 -9.79 6.22 12.56
CA TYR A 214 -8.92 6.05 11.40
C TYR A 214 -8.42 4.60 11.28
N GLY A 215 -7.91 4.03 12.37
CA GLY A 215 -7.47 2.64 12.44
C GLY A 215 -8.58 1.66 12.07
N ALA A 216 -9.78 1.85 12.62
CA ALA A 216 -10.95 1.04 12.27
C ALA A 216 -11.31 1.15 10.77
N SER A 217 -11.27 2.37 10.20
CA SER A 217 -11.55 2.55 8.77
C SER A 217 -10.53 1.84 7.88
N LYS A 218 -9.23 1.91 8.23
CA LYS A 218 -8.17 1.23 7.47
C LYS A 218 -8.19 -0.28 7.69
N ALA A 219 -8.60 -0.77 8.86
CA ALA A 219 -8.87 -2.17 9.10
C ALA A 219 -10.03 -2.68 8.23
N ALA A 220 -11.10 -1.89 8.09
CA ALA A 220 -12.21 -2.21 7.19
C ALA A 220 -11.77 -2.26 5.73
N SER A 221 -10.91 -1.32 5.27
CA SER A 221 -10.34 -1.37 3.92
C SER A 221 -9.50 -2.63 3.69
N ILE A 222 -8.68 -3.05 4.67
CA ILE A 222 -7.89 -4.28 4.59
C ILE A 222 -8.81 -5.50 4.47
N ALA A 223 -9.77 -5.64 5.38
CA ALA A 223 -10.68 -6.78 5.39
C ALA A 223 -11.53 -6.86 4.10
N PHE A 224 -12.03 -5.72 3.62
CA PHE A 224 -12.73 -5.64 2.34
C PHE A 224 -11.83 -6.10 1.18
N HIS A 225 -10.59 -5.60 1.12
CA HIS A 225 -9.65 -5.94 0.07
C HIS A 225 -9.30 -7.43 0.06
N GLU A 226 -9.01 -8.00 1.24
CA GLU A 226 -8.68 -9.41 1.41
C GLU A 226 -9.84 -10.29 0.96
N ALA A 227 -11.06 -10.03 1.45
CA ALA A 227 -12.26 -10.78 1.08
C ALA A 227 -12.53 -10.70 -0.43
N TRP A 228 -12.55 -9.48 -0.98
CA TRP A 228 -12.81 -9.29 -2.41
C TRP A 228 -11.75 -9.97 -3.27
N THR A 229 -10.48 -9.96 -2.86
CA THR A 229 -9.40 -10.67 -3.56
C THR A 229 -9.65 -12.18 -3.64
N GLN A 230 -10.23 -12.79 -2.60
CA GLN A 230 -10.57 -14.23 -2.62
C GLN A 230 -11.78 -14.56 -3.51
N GLU A 231 -12.65 -13.60 -3.77
CA GLU A 231 -13.77 -13.75 -4.72
C GLU A 231 -13.28 -13.74 -6.18
N LEU A 232 -12.09 -13.21 -6.45
CA LEU A 232 -11.54 -13.08 -7.80
C LEU A 232 -10.80 -14.33 -8.26
N SER A 233 -10.95 -14.65 -9.56
CA SER A 233 -10.19 -15.75 -10.17
C SER A 233 -8.68 -15.45 -10.20
N PRO A 234 -7.81 -16.39 -9.76
CA PRO A 234 -6.36 -16.27 -9.90
C PRO A 234 -5.86 -16.21 -11.35
N ASN A 235 -6.69 -16.54 -12.33
CA ASN A 235 -6.39 -16.38 -13.76
C ASN A 235 -7.29 -15.33 -14.42
N GLY A 236 -8.05 -14.58 -13.61
CA GLY A 236 -8.99 -13.58 -14.05
C GLY A 236 -8.34 -12.29 -14.55
N LYS A 237 -9.20 -11.46 -15.17
CA LYS A 237 -8.89 -10.13 -15.70
C LYS A 237 -8.83 -9.05 -14.63
N ILE A 238 -9.34 -9.33 -13.44
CA ILE A 238 -9.30 -8.43 -12.29
C ILE A 238 -8.17 -8.89 -11.37
N ARG A 239 -7.30 -7.95 -11.00
CA ARG A 239 -6.24 -8.15 -10.00
C ARG A 239 -6.29 -7.04 -8.97
N THR A 240 -5.82 -7.35 -7.78
CA THR A 240 -5.86 -6.46 -6.63
C THR A 240 -4.49 -6.39 -5.97
N LEU A 241 -4.17 -5.22 -5.43
CA LEU A 241 -2.98 -4.97 -4.63
C LEU A 241 -3.33 -4.19 -3.38
N LEU A 242 -2.97 -4.73 -2.22
CA LEU A 242 -3.08 -4.03 -0.95
C LEU A 242 -1.79 -3.26 -0.69
N VAL A 243 -1.90 -2.02 -0.21
CA VAL A 243 -0.74 -1.26 0.24
C VAL A 243 -1.00 -0.80 1.67
N THR A 244 -0.15 -1.22 2.61
CA THR A 244 -0.23 -0.83 4.03
C THR A 244 1.00 0.00 4.40
N PRO A 245 1.05 1.29 4.01
CA PRO A 245 2.16 2.13 4.41
C PRO A 245 2.09 2.44 5.91
N GLY A 246 3.26 2.54 6.52
CA GLY A 246 3.49 3.25 7.77
C GLY A 246 3.37 4.76 7.56
N GLN A 247 4.03 5.54 8.40
CA GLN A 247 3.97 6.99 8.28
C GLN A 247 4.65 7.47 6.98
N LEU A 248 3.87 8.13 6.12
CA LEU A 248 4.37 8.80 4.92
C LEU A 248 4.83 10.22 5.27
N ARG A 249 5.82 10.73 4.54
CA ARG A 249 6.24 12.13 4.63
C ARG A 249 5.24 13.05 3.89
N THR A 250 4.02 13.19 4.42
CA THR A 250 2.95 14.01 3.84
C THR A 250 2.35 14.98 4.87
N GLN A 251 1.69 16.02 4.38
CA GLN A 251 1.04 17.04 5.23
C GLN A 251 -0.05 16.46 6.16
N MET A 252 -0.70 15.34 5.78
CA MET A 252 -1.73 14.67 6.59
C MET A 252 -1.23 14.29 7.99
N PHE A 253 0.07 14.00 8.12
CA PHE A 253 0.73 13.63 9.37
C PHE A 253 1.76 14.69 9.81
N GLY A 254 1.65 15.93 9.31
CA GLY A 254 2.50 17.04 9.74
C GLY A 254 2.40 17.31 11.25
N GLY A 255 3.53 17.63 11.88
CA GLY A 255 3.60 17.90 13.33
C GLY A 255 3.95 16.68 14.20
N PHE A 256 4.20 15.51 13.61
CA PHE A 256 4.62 14.31 14.34
C PHE A 256 5.85 13.66 13.69
N GLU A 257 6.95 13.56 14.46
CA GLU A 257 8.11 12.75 14.08
C GLU A 257 8.10 11.45 14.89
N PRO A 258 8.25 10.28 14.25
CA PRO A 258 8.29 9.02 14.98
C PRO A 258 9.50 9.00 15.92
N PRO A 259 9.33 8.60 17.19
CA PRO A 259 10.36 8.72 18.22
C PRO A 259 11.62 7.88 17.96
N ARG A 260 11.54 6.92 17.02
CA ARG A 260 12.64 6.03 16.64
C ARG A 260 12.73 5.88 15.11
N GLN A 261 13.11 6.96 14.43
CA GLN A 261 13.21 7.00 12.95
C GLN A 261 14.09 5.89 12.35
N PHE A 262 15.07 5.35 13.08
CA PHE A 262 15.86 4.22 12.60
C PHE A 262 15.04 2.93 12.43
N PHE A 263 14.15 2.63 13.38
CA PHE A 263 13.31 1.41 13.38
C PHE A 263 11.94 1.63 12.73
N ALA A 264 11.49 2.89 12.68
CA ALA A 264 10.27 3.31 12.02
C ALA A 264 10.57 4.49 11.10
N PRO A 265 11.29 4.27 9.99
CA PRO A 265 11.60 5.34 9.04
C PRO A 265 10.33 5.85 8.37
N LEU A 266 10.38 7.12 7.95
CA LEU A 266 9.32 7.69 7.13
C LEU A 266 9.38 7.06 5.74
N VAL A 267 8.22 6.71 5.20
CA VAL A 267 8.13 6.21 3.83
C VAL A 267 8.13 7.40 2.88
N ASP A 268 9.05 7.37 1.91
CA ASP A 268 9.09 8.33 0.82
C ASP A 268 7.94 8.07 -0.18
N PRO A 269 7.04 9.06 -0.41
CA PRO A 269 5.90 8.88 -1.30
C PRO A 269 6.29 8.55 -2.75
N HIS A 270 7.40 9.11 -3.27
CA HIS A 270 7.82 8.87 -4.65
C HIS A 270 8.35 7.44 -4.84
N THR A 271 9.20 6.96 -3.93
CA THR A 271 9.71 5.58 -3.93
C THR A 271 8.56 4.58 -3.81
N LEU A 272 7.58 4.84 -2.94
CA LEU A 272 6.40 3.98 -2.83
C LEU A 272 5.55 4.03 -4.11
N ALA A 273 5.36 5.21 -4.69
CA ALA A 273 4.61 5.39 -5.94
C ALA A 273 5.27 4.62 -7.10
N GLN A 274 6.59 4.70 -7.27
CA GLN A 274 7.34 3.92 -8.25
C GLN A 274 7.10 2.41 -8.10
N ARG A 275 7.14 1.91 -6.87
CA ARG A 275 6.89 0.49 -6.59
C ARG A 275 5.44 0.09 -6.93
N ILE A 276 4.46 0.92 -6.56
CA ILE A 276 3.04 0.68 -6.87
C ILE A 276 2.81 0.69 -8.39
N VAL A 277 3.35 1.68 -9.10
CA VAL A 277 3.22 1.79 -10.55
C VAL A 277 3.86 0.60 -11.27
N GLU A 278 5.00 0.13 -10.80
CA GLU A 278 5.64 -1.09 -11.33
C GLU A 278 4.78 -2.34 -11.08
N CYS A 279 4.14 -2.45 -9.91
CA CYS A 279 3.18 -3.51 -9.64
C CYS A 279 1.94 -3.43 -10.55
N CYS A 280 1.43 -2.22 -10.83
CA CYS A 280 0.34 -2.01 -11.79
C CYS A 280 0.76 -2.44 -13.21
N ARG A 281 1.99 -2.10 -13.61
CA ARG A 281 2.57 -2.46 -14.90
C ARG A 281 2.56 -3.98 -15.09
N LEU A 282 3.10 -4.71 -14.12
CA LEU A 282 3.27 -6.16 -14.15
C LEU A 282 2.02 -6.95 -13.71
N GLY A 283 1.04 -6.28 -13.12
CA GLY A 283 -0.15 -6.92 -12.54
C GLY A 283 0.18 -7.75 -11.29
N VAL A 284 1.18 -7.35 -10.48
CA VAL A 284 1.60 -8.12 -9.29
C VAL A 284 0.45 -8.21 -8.28
N ARG A 285 0.19 -9.37 -7.70
CA ARG A 285 -0.81 -9.53 -6.63
C ARG A 285 -0.18 -9.50 -5.24
N GLY A 286 -1.02 -9.32 -4.23
CA GLY A 286 -0.66 -9.43 -2.83
C GLY A 286 -0.58 -8.07 -2.16
N GLU A 287 0.42 -7.91 -1.30
CA GLU A 287 0.54 -6.74 -0.42
C GLU A 287 1.92 -6.07 -0.54
N ILE A 288 1.91 -4.74 -0.47
CA ILE A 288 3.10 -3.92 -0.20
C ILE A 288 2.94 -3.32 1.21
N SER A 289 3.69 -3.84 2.17
CA SER A 289 3.85 -3.24 3.48
C SER A 289 5.21 -2.54 3.56
N ALA A 290 5.20 -1.25 3.86
CA ALA A 290 6.41 -0.43 3.97
C ALA A 290 6.24 0.56 5.13
N PRO A 291 7.27 0.80 5.95
CA PRO A 291 8.61 0.21 5.92
C PRO A 291 8.63 -1.23 6.47
N LEU A 292 9.80 -1.83 6.60
CA LEU A 292 10.00 -3.24 6.97
C LEU A 292 9.12 -3.70 8.13
N TYR A 293 9.03 -2.90 9.20
CA TYR A 293 8.25 -3.25 10.40
C TYR A 293 6.76 -3.52 10.09
N ALA A 294 6.19 -2.87 9.07
CA ALA A 294 4.79 -3.02 8.70
C ALA A 294 4.47 -4.47 8.31
N ASN A 295 5.43 -5.18 7.70
CA ASN A 295 5.31 -6.61 7.35
C ASN A 295 5.13 -7.52 8.58
N PHE A 296 5.58 -7.07 9.75
CA PHE A 296 5.53 -7.86 10.99
C PHE A 296 4.44 -7.39 11.95
N MET A 297 3.74 -6.29 11.66
CA MET A 297 2.70 -5.75 12.55
C MET A 297 1.53 -6.72 12.76
N GLY A 298 1.28 -7.63 11.82
CA GLY A 298 0.29 -8.70 12.01
C GLY A 298 0.56 -9.58 13.22
N LEU A 299 1.84 -9.76 13.60
CA LEU A 299 2.23 -10.55 14.77
C LEU A 299 1.66 -9.97 16.07
N MET A 300 1.45 -8.65 16.13
CA MET A 300 0.86 -8.03 17.32
C MET A 300 -0.52 -8.57 17.64
N ARG A 301 -1.29 -9.02 16.64
CA ARG A 301 -2.65 -9.56 16.83
C ARG A 301 -2.66 -10.97 17.43
N ILE A 302 -1.57 -11.73 17.30
CA ILE A 302 -1.47 -13.11 17.80
C ILE A 302 -0.73 -13.21 19.14
N LEU A 303 -0.06 -12.14 19.57
CA LEU A 303 0.68 -12.14 20.84
C LEU A 303 -0.28 -12.20 22.04
N PRO A 304 0.04 -13.01 23.09
CA PRO A 304 -0.63 -12.93 24.38
C PRO A 304 -0.65 -11.50 24.93
N TYR A 305 -1.71 -11.14 25.64
CA TYR A 305 -1.95 -9.77 26.13
C TYR A 305 -0.73 -9.16 26.83
N THR A 306 -0.07 -9.89 27.72
CA THR A 306 1.11 -9.41 28.44
C THR A 306 2.25 -9.00 27.50
N LEU A 307 2.56 -9.84 26.50
CA LEU A 307 3.61 -9.54 25.52
C LEU A 307 3.21 -8.38 24.62
N ASN A 308 1.95 -8.33 24.18
CA ASN A 308 1.42 -7.22 23.40
C ASN A 308 1.52 -5.89 24.18
N TYR A 309 1.07 -5.86 25.43
CA TYR A 309 1.11 -4.68 26.30
C TYR A 309 2.53 -4.12 26.44
N TYR A 310 3.51 -4.97 26.76
CA TYR A 310 4.90 -4.51 26.88
C TYR A 310 5.50 -4.11 25.54
N ALA A 311 5.20 -4.82 24.44
CA ALA A 311 5.68 -4.45 23.11
C ALA A 311 5.15 -3.08 22.67
N ARG A 312 3.87 -2.77 22.95
CA ARG A 312 3.28 -1.44 22.70
C ARG A 312 3.90 -0.36 23.58
N LYS A 313 4.12 -0.64 24.87
CA LYS A 313 4.75 0.30 25.80
C LYS A 313 6.20 0.60 25.41
N ILE A 314 6.98 -0.41 25.03
CA ILE A 314 8.39 -0.26 24.62
C ILE A 314 8.53 0.46 23.28
N SER A 315 7.60 0.24 22.34
CA SER A 315 7.59 0.93 21.05
C SER A 315 7.15 2.38 21.15
N GLY A 316 6.37 2.73 22.20
CA GLY A 316 5.82 4.07 22.39
C GLY A 316 4.67 4.39 21.42
N ILE A 317 4.11 3.38 20.75
CA ILE A 317 3.04 3.56 19.74
C ILE A 317 1.84 4.32 20.32
N ASP A 318 1.45 4.05 21.57
CA ASP A 318 0.29 4.67 22.22
C ASP A 318 0.53 6.08 22.76
N SER A 319 1.78 6.45 23.01
CA SER A 319 2.17 7.79 23.47
C SER A 319 2.62 8.69 22.31
N SER A 320 2.67 8.16 21.10
CA SER A 320 3.26 8.84 19.94
C SER A 320 2.39 9.98 19.42
N LEU A 321 1.06 9.81 19.43
CA LEU A 321 0.15 10.82 18.90
C LEU A 321 -0.12 11.91 19.95
N PRO A 322 -0.11 13.21 19.56
CA PRO A 322 -0.31 14.30 20.50
C PRO A 322 -1.70 14.23 21.16
N ALA A 323 -1.79 14.66 22.42
CA ALA A 323 -3.05 14.71 23.15
C ALA A 323 -3.94 15.88 22.72
N HIS A 324 -3.31 16.94 22.19
CA HIS A 324 -3.92 18.14 21.65
C HIS A 324 -3.15 18.54 20.39
N GLU A 325 -3.83 18.84 19.27
CA GLU A 325 -3.16 19.46 18.12
C GLU A 325 -2.60 20.81 18.59
N ALA A 326 -1.31 21.05 18.40
CA ALA A 326 -0.75 22.38 18.61
C ALA A 326 -1.44 23.32 17.60
N ASN A 327 -2.07 24.38 18.13
CA ASN A 327 -2.69 25.45 17.34
C ASN A 327 -1.71 26.03 16.32
#